data_AF-A0A813RMB3-F1
#
_entry.id   AF-A0A813RMB3-F1
#
_cell.length_a   1.000
_cell.length_b   1.000
_cell.length_c   1.000
_cell.angle_alpha   90.00
_cell.angle_beta   90.00
_cell.angle_gamma   90.00
#
_symmetry.space_group_name_H-M   'P 1'
#
loop_
_entity.id
_entity.type
_entity.pdbx_description
1 polymer ?
#
loop_
_entity_poly.entity_id
_entity_poly.type
_entity_poly.pdbx_seq_one_letter_code
_entity_poly.pdbx_strand_id
1 'polypeptide(L)' 'MQFANQMKILLIFLFILSHSASGGPLTYAACQTACNKGAMSCYGSAGVIFGVGAVLTCGLAQGSCMVACTPLLAPIIP' A
#
# COMPACT_ATOMS: atom_id res chain seq x y z
N MET A 1 -7.15 24.35 -1.17
CA MET A 1 -5.75 23.94 -1.46
C MET A 1 -4.96 23.52 -0.23
N GLN A 2 -5.37 23.89 1.00
CA GLN A 2 -4.71 23.50 2.27
C GLN A 2 -4.78 21.99 2.57
N PHE A 3 -5.91 21.31 2.29
CA PHE A 3 -6.11 19.89 2.61
C PHE A 3 -5.24 18.92 1.80
N ALA A 4 -4.92 19.24 0.54
CA ALA A 4 -4.10 18.37 -0.31
C ALA A 4 -2.62 18.32 0.13
N ASN A 5 -2.12 19.41 0.74
CA ASN A 5 -0.75 19.50 1.22
C ASN A 5 -0.56 18.74 2.54
N GLN A 6 -1.56 18.79 3.43
CA GLN A 6 -1.56 18.03 4.69
C GLN A 6 -1.64 16.52 4.44
N MET A 7 -2.41 16.10 3.42
CA MET A 7 -2.51 14.69 3.04
C MET A 7 -1.19 14.15 2.46
N LYS A 8 -0.47 14.96 1.67
CA LYS A 8 0.86 14.61 1.15
C LYS A 8 1.90 14.45 2.26
N ILE A 9 1.94 15.37 3.22
CA ILE A 9 2.89 15.30 4.35
C ILE A 9 2.62 14.05 5.20
N LEU A 10 1.35 13.76 5.48
CA LEU A 10 0.96 12.55 6.21
C LEU A 10 1.32 11.27 5.45
N LEU A 11 1.08 11.22 4.14
CA LEU A 11 1.44 10.09 3.28
C LEU A 11 2.95 9.84 3.24
N ILE A 12 3.75 10.91 3.12
CA ILE A 12 5.23 10.82 3.15
C ILE A 12 5.70 10.29 4.51
N PHE A 13 5.09 10.77 5.60
CA PHE A 13 5.45 10.34 6.95
C PHE A 13 5.11 8.86 7.22
N LEU A 14 3.94 8.39 6.77
CA LEU A 14 3.57 6.96 6.85
C LEU A 14 4.50 6.08 6.00
N PHE A 15 4.95 6.58 4.85
CA PHE A 15 5.86 5.85 3.97
C PHE A 15 7.23 5.62 4.62
N ILE A 16 7.73 6.62 5.36
CA ILE A 16 9.02 6.53 6.08
C ILE A 16 8.94 5.56 7.28
N LEU A 17 7.80 5.51 7.98
CA LEU A 17 7.59 4.62 9.13
C LEU A 17 7.46 3.13 8.76
N SER A 18 7.22 2.81 7.49
CA SER A 18 6.97 1.44 7.03
C SER A 18 8.26 0.64 6.76
N HIS A 19 9.44 1.25 6.90
CA HIS A 19 10.67 0.74 6.28
C HIS A 19 11.45 -0.32 7.08
N SER A 20 11.05 -0.70 8.30
CA SER A 20 11.87 -1.62 9.11
C SER A 20 11.04 -2.49 10.08
N ALA A 21 10.38 -3.52 9.58
CA ALA A 21 9.88 -4.60 10.44
C ALA A 21 10.09 -5.94 9.74
N SER A 22 11.08 -6.74 10.15
CA SER A 22 11.16 -8.15 9.77
C SER A 22 10.08 -8.93 10.50
N GLY A 23 8.85 -8.81 10.03
CA GLY A 23 7.69 -9.50 10.58
C GLY A 23 7.33 -10.63 9.64
N GLY A 24 7.34 -11.88 10.10
CA GLY A 24 7.18 -13.07 9.26
C GLY A 24 5.81 -13.15 8.54
N PRO A 25 5.33 -14.37 8.22
CA PRO A 25 4.16 -14.57 7.35
C PRO A 25 2.90 -13.79 7.78
N LEU A 26 2.71 -13.60 9.09
CA LEU A 26 1.59 -12.84 9.63
C LEU A 26 1.68 -11.34 9.29
N THR A 27 2.87 -10.74 9.41
CA THR A 27 3.07 -9.33 9.08
C THR A 27 3.07 -9.11 7.57
N TYR A 28 3.58 -10.07 6.79
CA TYR A 28 3.39 -10.08 5.34
C TYR A 28 1.89 -10.05 4.96
N ALA A 29 1.09 -10.95 5.55
CA ALA A 29 -0.35 -10.98 5.30
C ALA A 29 -1.05 -9.68 5.72
N ALA A 30 -0.65 -9.08 6.85
CA ALA A 30 -1.17 -7.79 7.29
C ALA A 30 -0.82 -6.66 6.31
N CYS A 31 0.42 -6.62 5.82
CA CYS A 31 0.88 -5.64 4.83
C CYS A 31 0.09 -5.76 3.52
N GLN A 32 -0.03 -6.97 2.99
CA GLN A 32 -0.83 -7.23 1.77
C GLN A 32 -2.29 -6.79 1.98
N THR A 33 -2.86 -7.06 3.15
CA THR A 33 -4.24 -6.66 3.47
C THR A 33 -4.40 -5.13 3.49
N ALA A 34 -3.42 -4.40 4.02
CA ALA A 34 -3.43 -2.94 4.04
C ALA A 34 -3.33 -2.36 2.61
N CYS A 35 -2.44 -2.89 1.78
CA CYS A 35 -2.31 -2.48 0.37
C CYS A 35 -3.62 -2.72 -0.41
N ASN A 36 -4.27 -3.86 -0.21
CA ASN A 36 -5.58 -4.15 -0.81
C ASN A 36 -6.67 -3.17 -0.36
N LYS A 37 -6.73 -2.83 0.94
CA LYS A 37 -7.67 -1.81 1.44
C LYS A 37 -7.43 -0.44 0.81
N GLY A 38 -6.17 -0.03 0.65
CA GLY A 38 -5.80 1.20 -0.04
C GLY A 38 -6.25 1.20 -1.51
N ALA A 39 -6.04 0.08 -2.20
CA ALA A 39 -6.52 -0.10 -3.57
C ALA A 39 -8.05 0.02 -3.65
N MET A 40 -8.79 -0.67 -2.78
CA MET A 40 -10.26 -0.57 -2.72
C MET A 40 -10.75 0.86 -2.53
N SER A 41 -10.08 1.65 -1.66
CA SER A 41 -10.41 3.06 -1.47
C SER A 41 -10.14 3.90 -2.72
N CYS A 42 -9.02 3.66 -3.40
CA CYS A 42 -8.66 4.33 -4.65
C CYS A 42 -9.68 4.02 -5.77
N TYR A 43 -9.98 2.74 -5.98
CA TYR A 43 -11.00 2.30 -6.95
C TYR A 43 -12.39 2.84 -6.60
N GLY A 44 -12.77 2.82 -5.32
CA GLY A 44 -14.02 3.42 -4.83
C GLY A 44 -14.10 4.93 -5.09
N SER A 45 -12.99 5.67 -4.93
CA SER A 45 -12.94 7.10 -5.27
C SER A 45 -13.06 7.38 -6.77
N ALA A 46 -12.69 6.42 -7.61
CA ALA A 46 -12.90 6.45 -9.05
C ALA A 46 -14.29 5.94 -9.47
N GLY A 47 -15.13 5.49 -8.52
CA GLY A 47 -16.45 4.91 -8.82
C GLY A 47 -16.41 3.55 -9.49
N VAL A 48 -15.29 2.84 -9.40
CA VAL A 48 -15.08 1.55 -10.07
C VAL A 48 -14.99 0.44 -9.02
N ILE A 49 -15.64 -0.70 -9.28
CA ILE A 49 -15.45 -1.89 -8.45
C ILE A 49 -14.02 -2.40 -8.67
N PHE A 50 -13.31 -2.66 -7.57
CA PHE A 50 -11.96 -3.22 -7.63
C PHE A 50 -11.90 -4.48 -8.49
N GLY A 51 -11.02 -4.47 -9.49
CA GLY A 51 -10.83 -5.58 -10.44
C GLY A 51 -11.79 -5.63 -11.63
N VAL A 52 -12.79 -4.74 -11.70
CA VAL A 52 -13.82 -4.74 -12.77
C VAL A 52 -13.60 -3.61 -13.79
N GLY A 53 -12.56 -2.78 -13.61
CA GLY A 53 -12.16 -1.75 -14.56
C GLY A 53 -10.69 -1.35 -14.42
N ALA A 54 -10.14 -0.66 -15.41
CA ALA A 54 -8.73 -0.26 -15.42
C ALA A 54 -8.56 1.13 -14.79
N VAL A 55 -8.33 1.18 -13.48
CA VAL A 55 -7.84 2.40 -12.81
C VAL A 55 -6.34 2.25 -12.65
N LEU A 56 -5.60 2.54 -13.74
CA LEU A 56 -4.18 2.22 -13.87
C LEU A 56 -3.34 2.76 -12.71
N THR A 57 -3.63 3.97 -12.25
CA THR A 57 -2.95 4.59 -11.10
C THR A 57 -3.16 3.81 -9.80
N CYS A 58 -4.37 3.34 -9.54
CA CYS A 58 -4.68 2.52 -8.36
C CYS A 58 -4.01 1.14 -8.43
N GLY A 59 -4.02 0.50 -9.61
CA GLY A 59 -3.36 -0.79 -9.82
C GLY A 59 -1.83 -0.72 -9.67
N LEU A 60 -1.21 0.32 -10.23
CA LEU A 60 0.23 0.56 -10.08
C LEU A 60 0.61 0.85 -8.63
N ALA A 61 -0.15 1.68 -7.93
CA ALA A 61 0.08 1.98 -6.51
C ALA A 61 -0.10 0.73 -5.62
N GLN A 62 -1.08 -0.12 -5.92
CA GLN A 62 -1.25 -1.39 -5.25
C GLN A 62 -0.03 -2.29 -5.49
N GLY A 63 0.39 -2.46 -6.74
CA GLY A 63 1.54 -3.31 -7.09
C GLY A 63 2.84 -2.87 -6.40
N SER A 64 3.12 -1.57 -6.37
CA SER A 64 4.31 -1.04 -5.67
C SER A 64 4.23 -1.23 -4.15
N CYS A 65 3.04 -1.09 -3.55
CA CYS A 65 2.80 -1.40 -2.14
C CYS A 65 3.09 -2.87 -1.82
N MET A 66 2.60 -3.81 -2.65
CA MET A 66 2.83 -5.25 -2.46
C MET A 66 4.31 -5.62 -2.59
N VAL A 67 5.04 -5.00 -3.53
CA VAL A 67 6.49 -5.21 -3.66
C VAL A 67 7.23 -4.77 -2.39
N ALA A 68 6.81 -3.67 -1.75
CA ALA A 68 7.37 -3.23 -0.49
C ALA A 68 7.10 -4.19 0.68
N CYS A 69 6.08 -5.05 0.59
CA CYS A 69 5.81 -6.09 1.58
C CYS A 69 6.75 -7.31 1.47
N THR A 70 7.44 -7.52 0.33
CA THR A 70 8.33 -8.67 0.09
C THR A 70 9.34 -8.96 1.21
N PRO A 71 10.06 -7.98 1.80
CA PRO A 71 10.99 -8.24 2.91
C PRO A 71 10.34 -8.80 4.18
N LEU A 72 9.01 -8.70 4.33
CA LEU A 72 8.27 -9.30 5.45
C LEU A 72 8.13 -10.82 5.31
N LEU A 73 8.12 -11.33 4.08
CA LEU A 73 7.96 -12.77 3.84
C LEU A 73 9.28 -13.53 4.04
N ALA A 74 10.41 -12.86 3.94
CA ALA A 74 11.71 -13.49 4.01
C ALA A 74 12.15 -13.75 5.47
N PRO A 75 12.62 -14.97 5.81
CA PRO A 75 13.64 -15.06 6.84
C PRO A 75 14.88 -14.36 6.29
N ILE A 76 15.32 -13.30 6.95
CA ILE A 76 16.67 -12.73 6.84
C ILE A 76 17.72 -13.82 6.55
N ILE A 77 18.26 -13.86 5.32
CA ILE A 77 19.64 -14.24 4.97
C ILE A 77 20.04 -13.41 3.73
N PRO A 78 21.24 -12.79 3.67
CA PRO A 78 22.26 -12.58 4.72
C PRO A 78 22.18 -11.19 5.39
#